data_AF-A0A2H9QGS9-F1
#
_entry.id   AF-A0A2H9QGS9-F1
#
_cell.length_a   1.000
_cell.length_b   1.000
_cell.length_c   1.000
_cell.angle_alpha   90.00
_cell.angle_beta   90.00
_cell.angle_gamma   90.00
#
_symmetry.space_group_name_H-M   'P 1'
#
loop_
_entity.id
_entity.type
_entity.pdbx_description
1 polymer ?
#
loop_
_entity_poly.entity_id
_entity_poly.type
_entity_poly.pdbx_seq_one_letter_code
_entity_poly.pdbx_strand_id
1 'polypeptide(L)'
;LPKGLNLAYRTNTYKELKKIHPDKDPKELHSDSFLKIEDGELISGVVDEQSLGEGKGELIHALFNEYGAGEVEKFYHKTNRIVGDILTKKGMSVGLDEF
;
A
#
# COMPACT_ATOMS: atom_id res chain seq x y z
N LEU A 1 1.68 -8.98 8.61
CA LEU A 1 2.42 -7.87 9.29
C LEU A 1 2.64 -8.28 10.75
N PRO A 2 3.39 -7.55 11.60
CA PRO A 2 3.45 -7.87 13.01
C PRO A 2 2.05 -7.82 13.65
N LYS A 3 1.78 -8.74 14.58
CA LYS A 3 0.54 -8.72 15.36
C LYS A 3 0.46 -7.44 16.19
N GLY A 4 -0.75 -6.95 16.41
CA GLY A 4 -1.02 -5.69 17.10
C GLY A 4 -0.94 -4.45 16.23
N LEU A 5 -0.45 -4.55 14.99
CA LEU A 5 -0.39 -3.40 14.09
C LEU A 5 -1.80 -3.05 13.62
N ASN A 6 -2.21 -1.80 13.84
CA ASN A 6 -3.51 -1.29 13.43
C ASN A 6 -3.33 0.05 12.71
N LEU A 7 -3.76 0.15 11.45
CA LEU A 7 -3.59 1.35 10.63
C LEU A 7 -4.82 1.60 9.77
N ALA A 8 -5.15 2.86 9.58
CA ALA A 8 -6.24 3.28 8.71
C ALA A 8 -5.90 4.62 8.04
N TYR A 9 -5.74 4.64 6.71
CA TYR A 9 -5.42 5.86 5.97
C TYR A 9 -5.90 5.83 4.51
N ARG A 10 -5.92 7.01 3.89
CA ARG A 10 -6.27 7.19 2.47
C ARG A 10 -5.05 6.89 1.60
N THR A 11 -5.24 6.08 0.57
CA THR A 11 -4.16 5.68 -0.36
C THR A 11 -3.90 6.77 -1.41
N ASN A 12 -2.87 6.60 -2.25
CA ASN A 12 -2.70 7.44 -3.42
C ASN A 12 -3.89 7.30 -4.39
N THR A 13 -4.43 6.08 -4.52
CA THR A 13 -5.65 5.81 -5.30
C THR A 13 -6.83 6.68 -4.86
N TYR A 14 -6.97 6.99 -3.56
CA TYR A 14 -7.98 7.95 -3.09
C TYR A 14 -7.82 9.31 -3.76
N LYS A 15 -6.58 9.82 -3.85
CA LYS A 15 -6.29 11.14 -4.41
C LYS A 15 -6.62 11.17 -5.90
N GLU A 16 -6.25 10.12 -6.64
CA GLU A 16 -6.54 10.02 -8.06
C GLU A 16 -8.04 9.91 -8.34
N LEU A 17 -8.76 9.06 -7.59
CA LEU A 17 -10.21 8.95 -7.72
C LEU A 17 -10.92 10.26 -7.41
N LYS A 18 -10.44 11.03 -6.42
CA LYS A 18 -11.03 12.32 -6.08
C LYS A 18 -10.80 13.38 -7.16
N LYS A 19 -9.70 13.29 -7.91
CA LYS A 19 -9.46 14.17 -9.07
C LYS A 19 -10.39 13.84 -10.24
N ILE A 20 -10.61 12.55 -10.52
CA ILE A 20 -11.43 12.09 -11.65
C ILE A 20 -12.93 12.28 -11.33
N HIS A 21 -13.34 12.04 -10.08
CA HIS A 21 -14.72 12.10 -9.62
C HIS A 21 -14.84 13.01 -8.38
N PRO A 22 -14.78 14.35 -8.56
CA PRO A 22 -14.77 15.30 -7.44
C PRO A 22 -16.04 15.24 -6.58
N ASP A 23 -17.19 14.91 -7.17
CA ASP A 23 -18.49 14.93 -6.50
C ASP A 23 -18.80 13.65 -5.71
N LYS A 24 -17.99 12.60 -5.89
CA LYS A 24 -18.20 11.30 -5.23
C LYS A 24 -17.21 11.10 -4.09
N ASP A 25 -17.59 10.30 -3.09
CA ASP A 25 -16.64 9.81 -2.11
C ASP A 25 -15.86 8.64 -2.74
N PRO A 26 -14.51 8.71 -2.83
CA PRO A 26 -13.70 7.60 -3.33
C PRO A 26 -13.93 6.27 -2.61
N LYS A 27 -14.37 6.29 -1.35
CA LYS A 27 -14.74 5.08 -0.59
C LYS A 27 -15.93 4.34 -1.21
N GLU A 28 -16.85 5.07 -1.84
CA GLU A 28 -18.01 4.49 -2.53
C GLU A 28 -17.65 4.00 -3.94
N LEU A 29 -16.52 4.49 -4.49
CA LEU A 29 -16.05 4.13 -5.82
C LEU A 29 -15.21 2.86 -5.81
N HIS A 30 -14.29 2.75 -4.85
CA HIS A 30 -13.37 1.62 -4.80
C HIS A 30 -12.84 1.36 -3.39
N SER A 31 -12.83 0.09 -2.98
CA SER A 31 -12.27 -0.37 -1.70
C SER A 31 -10.79 -0.01 -1.55
N ASP A 32 -10.07 0.06 -2.67
CA ASP A 32 -8.62 0.32 -2.68
C ASP A 32 -8.26 1.76 -2.29
N SER A 33 -9.24 2.67 -2.27
CA SER A 33 -9.05 4.05 -1.84
C SER A 33 -8.72 4.19 -0.35
N PHE A 34 -9.00 3.17 0.46
CA PHE A 34 -8.79 3.24 1.90
C PHE A 34 -8.12 1.98 2.43
N LEU A 35 -6.89 2.14 2.92
CA LEU A 35 -6.13 1.06 3.51
C LEU A 35 -6.50 0.88 4.98
N LYS A 36 -6.81 -0.36 5.36
CA LYS A 36 -7.12 -0.76 6.71
C LYS A 36 -6.35 -2.02 7.08
N ILE A 37 -5.56 -1.94 8.14
CA ILE A 37 -4.87 -3.08 8.76
C ILE A 37 -5.42 -3.24 10.18
N GLU A 38 -5.81 -4.46 10.54
CA GLU A 38 -6.28 -4.82 11.89
C GLU A 38 -5.49 -6.04 12.38
N ASP A 39 -4.89 -5.93 13.57
CA ASP A 39 -4.04 -6.97 14.18
C ASP A 39 -2.98 -7.59 13.24
N GLY A 40 -2.40 -6.78 12.35
CA GLY A 40 -1.40 -7.22 11.38
C GLY A 40 -1.95 -7.91 10.13
N GLU A 41 -3.26 -7.89 9.90
CA GLU A 41 -3.94 -8.36 8.69
C GLU A 41 -4.42 -7.18 7.83
N LEU A 42 -4.18 -7.24 6.52
CA LEU A 42 -4.67 -6.23 5.57
C LEU A 42 -6.13 -6.53 5.22
N ILE A 43 -7.05 -5.72 5.75
CA ILE A 43 -8.51 -5.91 5.62
C ILE A 43 -9.04 -5.28 4.33
N SER A 44 -8.54 -4.10 3.96
CA SER A 44 -8.92 -3.39 2.74
C SER A 44 -7.81 -2.47 2.26
N GLY A 45 -7.91 -2.01 1.01
CA GLY A 45 -7.01 -1.03 0.44
C GLY A 45 -5.90 -1.62 -0.42
N VAL A 46 -5.05 -0.73 -0.92
CA VAL A 46 -3.83 -1.07 -1.65
C VAL A 46 -2.61 -0.48 -0.94
N VAL A 47 -1.52 -1.24 -0.91
CA VAL A 47 -0.21 -0.74 -0.46
C VAL A 47 0.45 -0.04 -1.64
N ASP A 48 0.62 1.28 -1.53
CA ASP A 48 1.17 2.12 -2.60
C ASP A 48 2.23 3.11 -2.08
N GLU A 49 2.52 4.16 -2.84
CA GLU A 49 3.47 5.22 -2.44
C GLU A 49 3.09 5.87 -1.10
N GLN A 50 1.81 6.02 -0.77
CA GLN A 50 1.42 6.55 0.55
C GLN A 50 1.75 5.57 1.68
N SER A 51 1.87 4.28 1.39
CA SER A 51 2.26 3.25 2.36
C SER A 51 3.78 3.15 2.51
N LEU A 52 4.51 3.19 1.39
CA LEU A 52 5.93 2.81 1.32
C LEU A 52 6.89 3.95 0.95
N GLY A 53 6.37 5.12 0.57
CA GLY A 53 7.14 6.21 0.00
C GLY A 53 8.18 6.79 0.95
N GLU A 54 9.30 7.24 0.39
CA GLU A 54 10.39 7.82 1.17
C GLU A 54 9.91 9.09 1.91
N GLY A 55 10.13 9.12 3.23
CA GLY A 55 9.77 10.23 4.10
C GLY A 55 8.26 10.43 4.35
N LYS A 56 7.36 9.69 3.67
CA LYS A 56 5.90 9.86 3.78
C LYS A 56 5.11 8.55 3.89
N GLY A 57 5.77 7.40 3.87
CA GLY A 57 5.13 6.09 3.92
C GLY A 57 4.51 5.80 5.29
N GLU A 58 3.19 5.86 5.40
CA GLU A 58 2.44 5.65 6.65
C GLU A 58 2.73 4.26 7.25
N LEU A 59 2.75 3.21 6.43
CA LEU A 59 2.98 1.84 6.89
C LEU A 59 4.43 1.64 7.37
N ILE A 60 5.41 2.11 6.60
CA ILE A 60 6.83 1.95 6.97
C ILE A 60 7.16 2.76 8.20
N HIS A 61 6.61 3.97 8.32
CA HIS A 61 6.81 4.82 9.47
C HIS A 61 6.22 4.19 10.74
N ALA A 62 5.01 3.63 10.67
CA ALA A 62 4.41 2.88 11.78
C ALA A 62 5.24 1.64 12.15
N LEU A 63 5.65 0.83 11.17
CA LEU A 63 6.50 -0.35 11.41
C LEU A 63 7.81 0.03 12.09
N PHE A 64 8.46 1.10 11.64
CA PHE A 64 9.71 1.57 12.23
C PHE A 64 9.51 2.08 13.66
N ASN A 65 8.49 2.91 13.90
CA ASN A 65 8.27 3.54 15.20
C ASN A 65 7.78 2.56 16.27
N GLU A 66 6.92 1.61 15.90
CA GLU A 66 6.30 0.69 16.86
C GLU A 66 7.11 -0.60 17.06
N TYR A 67 7.83 -1.07 16.03
CA TYR A 67 8.50 -2.37 16.02
C TYR A 67 10.00 -2.31 15.70
N GLY A 68 10.51 -1.15 15.29
CA GLY A 68 11.92 -0.91 15.01
C GLY A 68 12.38 -1.34 13.61
N ALA A 69 13.64 -0.99 13.29
CA ALA A 69 14.24 -1.22 11.98
C ALA A 69 14.24 -2.69 11.55
N GLY A 70 14.41 -3.62 12.49
CA GLY A 70 14.43 -5.05 12.17
C GLY A 70 13.10 -5.58 11.63
N GLU A 71 11.97 -4.99 12.03
CA GLU A 71 10.67 -5.40 11.48
C GLU A 71 10.42 -4.82 10.09
N VAL A 72 10.91 -3.61 9.83
CA VAL A 72 10.93 -3.00 8.49
C VAL A 72 11.77 -3.85 7.51
N GLU A 73 12.96 -4.29 7.94
CA GLU A 73 13.81 -5.18 7.15
C GLU A 73 13.08 -6.49 6.79
N LYS A 74 12.49 -7.16 7.78
CA LYS A 74 11.70 -8.39 7.55
C LYS A 74 10.52 -8.16 6.61
N PHE A 75 9.84 -7.01 6.75
CA PHE A 75 8.71 -6.65 5.89
C PHE A 75 9.16 -6.56 4.43
N TYR A 76 10.23 -5.83 4.15
CA TYR A 76 10.75 -5.71 2.78
C TYR A 76 11.25 -7.04 2.23
N HIS A 77 11.98 -7.84 3.02
CA HIS A 77 12.45 -9.16 2.59
C HIS A 77 11.30 -10.10 2.18
N LYS A 78 10.23 -10.17 2.99
CA LYS A 78 9.07 -11.02 2.70
C LYS A 78 8.29 -10.50 1.49
N THR A 79 8.03 -9.18 1.46
CA THR A 79 7.22 -8.56 0.40
C THR A 79 7.92 -8.63 -0.95
N ASN A 80 9.22 -8.31 -1.03
CA ASN A 80 9.98 -8.38 -2.27
C ASN A 80 10.00 -9.78 -2.88
N ARG A 81 10.09 -10.82 -2.04
CA ARG A 81 10.02 -12.21 -2.52
C ARG A 81 8.66 -12.54 -3.14
N ILE A 82 7.57 -12.14 -2.49
CA ILE A 82 6.21 -12.40 -2.97
C ILE A 82 5.93 -11.60 -4.26
N VAL A 83 6.24 -10.29 -4.24
CA VAL A 83 6.04 -9.41 -5.38
C VAL A 83 6.87 -9.87 -6.57
N GLY A 84 8.14 -10.25 -6.35
CA GLY A 84 8.99 -10.78 -7.43
C GLY A 84 8.42 -12.04 -8.08
N ASP A 85 7.89 -12.99 -7.29
CA ASP A 85 7.25 -14.19 -7.83
C ASP A 85 5.96 -13.87 -8.60
N ILE A 86 5.12 -12.98 -8.07
CA ILE A 86 3.89 -12.53 -8.74
C ILE A 86 4.20 -11.81 -10.06
N LEU A 87 5.16 -10.87 -10.05
CA LEU A 87 5.57 -10.14 -11.25
C LEU A 87 6.14 -11.09 -12.31
N THR A 88 6.95 -12.07 -11.90
CA THR A 88 7.49 -13.08 -12.83
C THR A 88 6.39 -13.91 -13.48
N LYS A 89 5.33 -14.25 -12.74
CA LYS A 89 4.22 -15.09 -13.23
C LYS A 89 3.19 -14.31 -14.05
N LYS A 90 2.82 -13.10 -13.62
CA LYS A 90 1.83 -12.26 -14.31
C LYS A 90 2.44 -11.53 -15.50
N GLY A 91 3.69 -11.13 -15.41
CA GLY A 91 4.32 -10.18 -16.32
C GLY A 91 3.83 -8.75 -16.09
N MET A 92 4.69 -7.78 -16.43
CA MET A 92 4.38 -6.35 -16.49
C MET A 92 5.27 -5.73 -17.58
N SER A 93 4.68 -4.93 -18.47
CA SER A 93 5.39 -4.25 -19.57
C SER A 93 4.70 -2.92 -19.87
N VAL A 94 5.40 -2.03 -20.59
CA VAL A 94 4.89 -0.75 -21.09
C VAL A 94 5.04 -0.74 -22.61
N GLY A 95 4.03 -0.25 -23.32
CA GLY A 95 4.02 -0.13 -24.78
C GLY A 95 4.65 1.17 -25.28
N LEU A 96 5.08 1.22 -26.54
CA LEU A 96 5.58 2.47 -27.15
C LEU A 96 4.46 3.49 -27.38
N ASP A 97 3.21 3.03 -27.42
CA ASP A 97 1.98 3.82 -27.53
C ASP A 97 1.55 4.47 -26.21
N GLU A 98 2.19 4.12 -25.09
CA GLU A 98 1.95 4.73 -23.77
C GLU A 98 2.87 5.94 -23.48
N PHE A 99 3.75 6.30 -24.42
CA PHE A 99 4.62 7.49 -24.39
C PHE A 99 4.05 8.62 -25.27
#